data_AF-A0A290Z6F3-F1
#
_entry.id   AF-A0A290Z6F3-F1
#
_cell.length_a   1.000
_cell.length_b   1.000
_cell.length_c   1.000
_cell.angle_alpha   90.00
_cell.angle_beta   90.00
_cell.angle_gamma   90.00
#
_symmetry.space_group_name_H-M   'P 1'
#
loop_
_entity.id
_entity.type
_entity.pdbx_description
1 polymer ?
#
loop_
_entity_poly.entity_id
_entity_poly.type
_entity_poly.pdbx_seq_one_letter_code
_entity_poly.pdbx_strand_id
1 'polypeptide(L)'
;MTIPTIAPYPLPGADDLPANTARWRIDPRRAALLVHDMQRYFVRPFPRGEQPGAALVANTAALVRAARASGVPVLYTAQPGGMTERERGLLKDFWGPGMTTTAEDRQVLDELAPDEDSRVFTKWRYSAFHGNGLAEHLAASGRDQLVLCGVYAHVGCLMTAVEAFTRDLENFFVADAVADFTERHHRMALEYAAARCSVVLTAADAVTRLTALRPATAQPVTAQPVTAQPVTAQPVTAQPVTAQPRGADLAGRA
;
A
#
# COMPACT_ATOMS: atom_id res chain seq x y z
N MET A 1 3.42 15.30 30.73
CA MET A 1 3.00 13.97 31.24
C MET A 1 3.68 12.87 30.44
N THR A 2 3.93 11.70 31.03
CA THR A 2 4.35 10.52 30.25
C THR A 2 3.13 9.85 29.61
N ILE A 3 3.36 9.05 28.57
CA ILE A 3 2.30 8.27 27.92
C ILE A 3 1.70 7.31 28.97
N PRO A 4 0.36 7.27 29.15
CA PRO A 4 -0.26 6.38 30.11
C PRO A 4 -0.18 4.91 29.66
N THR A 5 -0.29 3.98 30.60
CA THR A 5 -0.61 2.58 30.26
C THR A 5 -1.94 2.52 29.51
N ILE A 6 -2.00 1.71 28.46
CA ILE A 6 -3.15 1.60 27.57
C ILE A 6 -3.94 0.36 27.95
N ALA A 7 -5.25 0.51 28.18
CA ALA A 7 -6.13 -0.63 28.44
C ALA A 7 -6.34 -1.48 27.18
N PRO A 8 -6.54 -2.80 27.29
CA PRO A 8 -6.89 -3.64 26.16
C PRO A 8 -8.18 -3.17 25.48
N TYR A 9 -8.21 -3.22 24.15
CA TYR A 9 -9.41 -3.02 23.34
C TYR A 9 -9.24 -3.71 21.97
N PRO A 10 -10.33 -4.12 21.30
CA PRO A 10 -10.23 -4.80 20.00
C PRO A 10 -9.87 -3.83 18.87
N LEU A 11 -9.00 -4.26 17.96
CA LEU A 11 -8.82 -3.59 16.68
C LEU A 11 -10.06 -3.81 15.79
N PRO A 12 -10.45 -2.81 14.98
CA PRO A 12 -11.66 -2.88 14.17
C PRO A 12 -11.54 -3.90 13.03
N GLY A 13 -12.60 -4.64 12.78
CA GLY A 13 -12.76 -5.49 11.59
C GLY A 13 -13.29 -4.72 10.39
N ALA A 14 -13.48 -5.41 9.26
CA ALA A 14 -14.01 -4.82 8.04
C ALA A 14 -15.42 -4.21 8.22
N ASP A 15 -16.26 -4.84 9.05
CA ASP A 15 -17.63 -4.40 9.32
C ASP A 15 -17.70 -3.17 10.25
N ASP A 16 -16.60 -2.84 10.93
CA ASP A 16 -16.50 -1.70 11.85
C ASP A 16 -16.01 -0.42 11.15
N LEU A 17 -15.60 -0.51 9.88
CA LEU A 17 -14.94 0.60 9.20
C LEU A 17 -15.94 1.70 8.78
N PRO A 18 -15.59 2.99 8.94
CA PRO A 18 -16.40 4.07 8.42
C PRO A 18 -16.43 4.05 6.89
N ALA A 19 -17.52 4.56 6.32
CA ALA A 19 -17.62 4.72 4.87
C ALA A 19 -16.59 5.74 4.37
N ASN A 20 -15.77 5.32 3.40
CA ASN A 20 -14.80 6.21 2.77
C ASN A 20 -15.48 7.26 1.89
N THR A 21 -14.99 8.50 1.91
CA THR A 21 -15.36 9.53 0.93
C THR A 21 -14.60 9.35 -0.38
N ALA A 22 -13.29 9.13 -0.30
CA ALA A 22 -12.44 8.88 -1.46
C ALA A 22 -12.66 7.45 -2.02
N ARG A 23 -12.19 7.22 -3.25
CA ARG A 23 -12.30 5.93 -3.97
C ARG A 23 -10.96 5.44 -4.51
N TRP A 24 -9.85 5.96 -3.99
CA TRP A 24 -8.51 5.58 -4.40
C TRP A 24 -8.22 4.10 -4.15
N ARG A 25 -7.28 3.54 -4.91
CA ARG A 25 -6.83 2.16 -4.79
C ARG A 25 -5.32 2.13 -4.79
N ILE A 26 -4.75 1.30 -3.92
CA ILE A 26 -3.30 1.05 -3.88
C ILE A 26 -2.86 0.52 -5.25
N ASP A 27 -1.88 1.19 -5.87
CA ASP A 27 -1.07 0.73 -6.99
C ASP A 27 0.36 0.51 -6.46
N PRO A 28 0.86 -0.74 -6.43
CA PRO A 28 2.18 -1.06 -5.88
C PRO A 28 3.35 -0.28 -6.51
N ARG A 29 3.18 0.29 -7.71
CA ARG A 29 4.21 1.10 -8.38
C ARG A 29 4.23 2.56 -7.90
N ARG A 30 3.13 3.03 -7.32
CA ARG A 30 2.93 4.38 -6.77
C ARG A 30 3.09 4.41 -5.26
N ALA A 31 2.82 3.30 -4.59
CA ALA A 31 2.78 3.22 -3.14
C ALA A 31 4.16 3.16 -2.48
N ALA A 32 4.27 3.77 -1.31
CA ALA A 32 5.24 3.46 -0.27
C ALA A 32 4.51 3.07 1.02
N LEU A 33 5.07 2.14 1.79
CA LEU A 33 4.57 1.78 3.12
C LEU A 33 5.31 2.60 4.17
N LEU A 34 4.59 3.32 5.03
CA LEU A 34 5.14 4.03 6.18
C LEU A 34 4.76 3.33 7.49
N VAL A 35 5.76 2.76 8.15
CA VAL A 35 5.68 2.21 9.50
C VAL A 35 5.99 3.32 10.50
N HIS A 36 4.93 3.90 11.06
CA HIS A 36 5.00 5.12 11.86
C HIS A 36 5.29 4.83 13.34
N ASP A 37 6.48 5.21 13.80
CA ASP A 37 6.90 5.24 15.22
C ASP A 37 6.70 3.90 15.98
N MET A 38 6.89 2.76 15.31
CA MET A 38 6.85 1.41 15.90
C MET A 38 8.10 1.07 16.73
N GLN A 39 8.51 2.01 17.57
CA GLN A 39 9.65 1.89 18.50
C GLN A 39 9.20 1.25 19.81
N ARG A 40 10.10 0.50 20.46
CA ARG A 40 9.86 -0.16 21.75
C ARG A 40 9.26 0.79 22.79
N TYR A 41 9.72 2.04 22.88
CA TYR A 41 9.17 3.05 23.79
C TYR A 41 7.66 3.30 23.60
N PHE A 42 7.18 3.37 22.34
CA PHE A 42 5.78 3.67 22.04
C PHE A 42 4.88 2.42 22.06
N VAL A 43 5.45 1.23 21.91
CA VAL A 43 4.65 -0.01 21.99
C VAL A 43 4.56 -0.54 23.42
N ARG A 44 5.53 -0.21 24.28
CA ARG A 44 5.55 -0.62 25.70
C ARG A 44 4.28 -0.32 26.50
N PRO A 45 3.53 0.77 26.28
CA PRO A 45 2.31 1.06 27.03
C PRO A 45 1.14 0.10 26.76
N PHE A 46 1.18 -0.67 25.66
CA PHE A 46 0.16 -1.67 25.34
C PHE A 46 0.35 -2.97 26.16
N PRO A 47 -0.74 -3.69 26.47
CA PRO A 47 -0.66 -4.98 27.16
C PRO A 47 0.06 -6.01 26.27
N ARG A 48 1.00 -6.76 26.85
CA ARG A 48 1.79 -7.76 26.13
C ARG A 48 0.92 -8.96 25.77
N GLY A 49 1.01 -9.41 24.51
CA GLY A 49 0.29 -10.61 24.04
C GLY A 49 -1.23 -10.41 23.84
N GLU A 50 -1.75 -9.21 24.11
CA GLU A 50 -3.16 -8.87 23.99
C GLU A 50 -3.38 -7.79 22.94
N GLN A 51 -4.65 -7.60 22.55
CA GLN A 51 -5.03 -6.47 21.70
C GLN A 51 -5.01 -5.14 22.48
N PRO A 52 -4.70 -4.02 21.82
CA PRO A 52 -4.39 -3.93 20.38
C PRO A 52 -2.93 -4.28 20.03
N GLY A 53 -2.03 -4.35 21.01
CA GLY A 53 -0.57 -4.41 20.77
C GLY A 53 -0.11 -5.61 19.95
N ALA A 54 -0.52 -6.82 20.31
CA ALA A 54 -0.12 -8.04 19.61
C ALA A 54 -0.64 -8.06 18.15
N ALA A 55 -1.90 -7.67 17.96
CA ALA A 55 -2.52 -7.64 16.63
C ALA A 55 -1.93 -6.53 15.74
N LEU A 56 -1.65 -5.35 16.30
CA LEU A 56 -0.95 -4.26 15.62
C LEU A 56 0.38 -4.73 15.04
N VAL A 57 1.21 -5.39 15.83
CA VAL A 57 2.53 -5.86 15.39
C VAL A 57 2.39 -6.93 14.31
N ALA A 58 1.48 -7.89 14.50
CA ALA A 58 1.25 -8.95 13.51
C ALA A 58 0.78 -8.41 12.16
N ASN A 59 -0.20 -7.49 12.16
CA ASN A 59 -0.74 -6.86 10.96
C ASN A 59 0.29 -5.95 10.28
N THR A 60 1.08 -5.19 11.06
CA THR A 60 2.19 -4.40 10.53
C THR A 60 3.24 -5.28 9.86
N ALA A 61 3.59 -6.43 10.47
CA ALA A 61 4.53 -7.37 9.87
C ALA A 61 3.99 -7.98 8.56
N ALA A 62 2.69 -8.23 8.47
CA ALA A 62 2.06 -8.70 7.23
C ALA A 62 2.14 -7.64 6.11
N LEU A 63 1.90 -6.37 6.42
CA LEU A 63 2.07 -5.26 5.47
C LEU A 63 3.52 -5.14 5.00
N VAL A 64 4.49 -5.19 5.93
CA VAL A 64 5.92 -5.10 5.60
C VAL A 64 6.34 -6.24 4.67
N ARG A 65 5.94 -7.48 4.97
CA ARG A 65 6.23 -8.63 4.09
C ARG A 65 5.61 -8.46 2.70
N ALA A 66 4.34 -8.04 2.63
CA ALA A 66 3.65 -7.83 1.36
C ALA A 66 4.29 -6.70 0.54
N ALA A 67 4.66 -5.59 1.18
CA ALA A 67 5.31 -4.46 0.54
C ALA A 67 6.67 -4.87 -0.06
N ARG A 68 7.52 -5.54 0.73
CA ARG A 68 8.81 -6.07 0.28
C ARG A 68 8.65 -7.03 -0.91
N ALA A 69 7.74 -7.99 -0.81
CA ALA A 69 7.47 -8.96 -1.87
C ALA A 69 6.98 -8.31 -3.18
N SER A 70 6.43 -7.10 -3.11
CA SER A 70 5.86 -6.37 -4.25
C SER A 70 6.73 -5.21 -4.74
N GLY A 71 7.96 -5.06 -4.21
CA GLY A 71 8.85 -3.94 -4.58
C GLY A 71 8.34 -2.56 -4.14
N VAL A 72 7.47 -2.52 -3.13
CA VAL A 72 6.98 -1.29 -2.50
C VAL A 72 7.98 -0.88 -1.42
N PRO A 73 8.55 0.34 -1.47
CA PRO A 73 9.49 0.82 -0.47
C PRO A 73 8.87 0.79 0.94
N VAL A 74 9.63 0.27 1.91
CA VAL A 74 9.25 0.30 3.32
C VAL A 74 10.03 1.39 4.03
N LEU A 75 9.29 2.40 4.52
CA LEU A 75 9.81 3.58 5.18
C LEU A 75 9.42 3.52 6.66
N TYR A 76 10.30 3.98 7.53
CA TYR A 76 10.07 4.03 8.97
C TYR A 76 10.23 5.46 9.47
N THR A 77 9.47 5.85 10.48
CA THR A 77 9.83 6.98 11.33
C THR A 77 10.29 6.50 12.70
N ALA A 78 11.31 7.17 13.23
CA ALA A 78 11.82 6.91 14.56
C ALA A 78 12.26 8.21 15.23
N GLN A 79 11.77 8.48 16.44
CA GLN A 79 12.30 9.58 17.25
C GLN A 79 13.74 9.24 17.66
N PRO A 80 14.66 10.22 17.67
CA PRO A 80 16.08 9.99 17.97
C PRO A 80 16.37 9.66 19.43
N GLY A 81 15.42 9.97 20.34
CA GLY A 81 15.65 9.96 21.79
C GLY A 81 16.60 11.06 22.25
N GLY A 82 16.51 11.44 23.53
CA GLY A 82 17.42 12.43 24.12
C GLY A 82 17.41 13.81 23.43
N MET A 83 16.27 14.24 22.89
CA MET A 83 16.13 15.56 22.28
C MET A 83 16.47 16.66 23.29
N THR A 84 17.25 17.66 22.86
CA THR A 84 17.46 18.88 23.63
C THR A 84 16.13 19.64 23.81
N GLU A 85 16.07 20.54 24.79
CA GLU A 85 14.87 21.37 25.01
C GLU A 85 14.45 22.15 23.76
N ARG A 86 15.42 22.65 22.98
CA ARG A 86 15.17 23.35 21.72
C ARG A 86 14.60 22.43 20.64
N GLU A 87 15.16 21.23 20.50
CA GLU A 87 14.65 20.24 19.52
C GLU A 87 13.26 19.75 19.90
N ARG A 88 13.03 19.46 21.19
CA ARG A 88 11.75 18.98 21.71
C ARG A 88 10.67 20.05 21.62
N GLY A 89 11.01 21.30 21.94
CA GLY A 89 10.09 22.44 21.92
C GLY A 89 8.80 22.17 22.69
N LEU A 90 7.67 22.59 22.11
CA LEU A 90 6.34 22.47 22.73
C LEU A 90 5.86 21.02 22.96
N LEU A 91 6.54 20.01 22.41
CA LEU A 91 6.25 18.62 22.77
C LEU A 91 6.54 18.36 24.26
N LYS A 92 7.48 19.10 24.86
CA LYS A 92 7.87 18.94 26.27
C LYS A 92 6.70 19.23 27.21
N ASP A 93 5.90 20.25 26.91
CA ASP A 93 4.76 20.68 27.71
C ASP A 93 3.69 19.58 27.83
N PHE A 94 3.46 18.83 26.74
CA PHE A 94 2.48 17.74 26.71
C PHE A 94 3.08 16.40 27.17
N TRP A 95 4.25 16.04 26.61
CA TRP A 95 4.81 14.68 26.68
C TRP A 95 6.07 14.55 27.53
N GLY A 96 6.51 15.65 28.18
CA GLY A 96 7.78 15.69 28.90
C GLY A 96 9.00 15.48 27.98
N PRO A 97 10.13 15.02 28.54
CA PRO A 97 11.38 14.86 27.77
C PRO A 97 11.28 13.79 26.66
N GLY A 98 10.31 12.89 26.74
CA GLY A 98 10.15 11.78 25.82
C GLY A 98 11.12 10.63 26.11
N MET A 99 11.48 9.89 25.07
CA MET A 99 12.30 8.69 25.17
C MET A 99 13.80 9.01 25.31
N THR A 100 14.54 8.06 25.90
CA THR A 100 16.00 8.12 25.98
C THR A 100 16.66 7.63 24.69
N THR A 101 17.99 7.75 24.59
CA THR A 101 18.77 7.23 23.46
C THR A 101 19.08 5.73 23.54
N THR A 102 18.61 5.05 24.59
CA THR A 102 18.86 3.61 24.80
C THR A 102 18.18 2.77 23.72
N ALA A 103 18.75 1.60 23.42
CA ALA A 103 18.15 0.65 22.47
C ALA A 103 16.79 0.10 22.97
N GLU A 104 16.59 0.03 24.28
CA GLU A 104 15.32 -0.36 24.89
C GLU A 104 14.18 0.59 24.55
N ASP A 105 14.50 1.87 24.33
CA ASP A 105 13.54 2.90 23.94
C ASP A 105 13.48 3.09 22.42
N ARG A 106 14.63 3.35 21.79
CA ARG A 106 14.69 3.88 20.43
C ARG A 106 14.52 2.83 19.34
N GLN A 107 14.84 1.57 19.61
CA GLN A 107 14.84 0.56 18.57
C GLN A 107 13.42 0.30 18.07
N VAL A 108 13.26 0.19 16.75
CA VAL A 108 12.08 -0.43 16.15
C VAL A 108 11.97 -1.86 16.68
N LEU A 109 10.75 -2.35 16.87
CA LEU A 109 10.53 -3.74 17.31
C LEU A 109 11.29 -4.73 16.43
N ASP A 110 11.80 -5.81 17.01
CA ASP A 110 12.63 -6.79 16.29
C ASP A 110 11.82 -7.50 15.20
N GLU A 111 10.53 -7.72 15.44
CA GLU A 111 9.56 -8.29 14.50
C GLU A 111 9.34 -7.39 13.27
N LEU A 112 9.67 -6.11 13.38
CA LEU A 112 9.48 -5.07 12.37
C LEU A 112 10.82 -4.42 11.98
N ALA A 113 11.95 -5.09 12.23
CA ALA A 113 13.26 -4.51 12.00
C ALA A 113 13.41 -4.01 10.55
N PRO A 114 13.86 -2.77 10.34
CA PRO A 114 14.29 -2.29 9.03
C PRO A 114 15.38 -3.21 8.47
N ASP A 115 15.28 -3.54 7.19
CA ASP A 115 16.33 -4.25 6.43
C ASP A 115 17.23 -3.25 5.70
N GLU A 116 18.16 -3.75 4.89
CA GLU A 116 19.13 -2.92 4.15
C GLU A 116 18.47 -2.00 3.10
N ASP A 117 17.31 -2.42 2.57
CA ASP A 117 16.53 -1.64 1.60
C ASP A 117 15.55 -0.66 2.25
N SER A 118 15.37 -0.75 3.57
CA SER A 118 14.48 0.12 4.33
C SER A 118 15.11 1.48 4.59
N ARG A 119 14.29 2.54 4.59
CA ARG A 119 14.73 3.89 4.98
C ARG A 119 14.10 4.31 6.29
N VAL A 120 14.93 4.73 7.25
CA VAL A 120 14.48 5.29 8.53
C VAL A 120 14.65 6.81 8.53
N PHE A 121 13.55 7.53 8.78
CA PHE A 121 13.51 8.99 8.87
C PHE A 121 13.42 9.41 10.33
N THR A 122 14.29 10.34 10.73
CA THR A 122 14.26 10.91 12.08
C THR A 122 12.96 11.67 12.30
N LYS A 123 12.24 11.35 13.37
CA LYS A 123 10.94 11.95 13.69
C LYS A 123 11.07 13.06 14.73
N TRP A 124 10.63 14.26 14.38
CA TRP A 124 10.74 15.44 15.25
C TRP A 124 9.41 15.94 15.79
N ARG A 125 8.32 15.79 15.04
CA ARG A 125 6.97 16.28 15.38
C ARG A 125 5.93 15.20 15.11
N TYR A 126 4.64 15.50 15.32
CA TYR A 126 3.56 14.54 15.09
C TYR A 126 3.50 14.05 13.65
N SER A 127 3.65 14.94 12.66
CA SER A 127 3.72 14.51 11.27
C SER A 127 5.09 13.94 10.92
N ALA A 128 5.09 12.88 10.10
CA ALA A 128 6.28 12.27 9.51
C ALA A 128 7.01 13.18 8.53
N PHE A 129 6.36 14.18 7.96
CA PHE A 129 6.96 15.06 6.95
C PHE A 129 7.81 16.19 7.54
N HIS A 130 7.80 16.37 8.85
CA HIS A 130 8.44 17.52 9.47
C HIS A 130 9.95 17.31 9.68
N GLY A 131 10.76 18.01 8.88
CA GLY A 131 12.18 18.24 9.16
C GLY A 131 13.10 17.03 8.97
N ASN A 132 12.80 16.12 8.03
CA ASN A 132 13.59 14.89 7.82
C ASN A 132 13.77 14.42 6.36
N GLY A 133 13.22 15.13 5.37
CA GLY A 133 13.41 14.77 3.95
C GLY A 133 12.42 13.75 3.38
N LEU A 134 11.40 13.32 4.14
CA LEU A 134 10.44 12.30 3.67
C LEU A 134 9.68 12.74 2.41
N ALA A 135 9.26 14.00 2.34
CA ALA A 135 8.50 14.52 1.19
C ALA A 135 9.35 14.49 -0.09
N GLU A 136 10.59 14.95 0.02
CA GLU A 136 11.57 14.98 -1.05
C GLU A 136 11.91 13.57 -1.53
N HIS A 137 12.02 12.62 -0.60
CA HIS A 137 12.27 11.21 -0.93
C HIS A 137 11.11 10.58 -1.72
N LEU A 138 9.85 10.80 -1.30
CA LEU A 138 8.68 10.29 -2.01
C LEU A 138 8.57 10.92 -3.40
N ALA A 139 8.77 12.23 -3.52
CA ALA A 139 8.77 12.94 -4.80
C ALA A 139 9.88 12.42 -5.74
N ALA A 140 11.11 12.27 -5.24
CA ALA A 140 12.24 11.78 -6.03
C ALA A 140 12.07 10.33 -6.50
N SER A 141 11.33 9.50 -5.74
CA SER A 141 11.02 8.12 -6.11
C SER A 141 9.75 7.96 -6.96
N GLY A 142 9.06 9.06 -7.28
CA GLY A 142 7.82 9.06 -8.05
C GLY A 142 6.66 8.36 -7.32
N ARG A 143 6.69 8.33 -5.99
CA ARG A 143 5.69 7.67 -5.14
C ARG A 143 4.69 8.71 -4.63
N ASP A 144 3.46 8.64 -5.12
CA ASP A 144 2.35 9.55 -4.77
C ASP A 144 1.23 8.86 -3.97
N GLN A 145 1.49 7.64 -3.48
CA GLN A 145 0.60 6.90 -2.58
C GLN A 145 1.32 6.52 -1.29
N LEU A 146 0.65 6.73 -0.15
CA LEU A 146 1.18 6.39 1.17
C LEU A 146 0.27 5.39 1.88
N VAL A 147 0.77 4.19 2.16
CA VAL A 147 0.09 3.22 3.03
C VAL A 147 0.63 3.42 4.44
N LEU A 148 -0.24 3.68 5.41
CA LEU A 148 0.15 4.12 6.75
C LEU A 148 -0.31 3.11 7.81
N CYS A 149 0.64 2.67 8.64
CA CYS A 149 0.43 1.86 9.83
C CYS A 149 1.30 2.39 10.99
N GLY A 150 1.02 1.94 12.22
CA GLY A 150 1.81 2.29 13.41
C GLY A 150 1.03 3.05 14.48
N VAL A 151 1.73 3.87 15.26
CA VAL A 151 1.16 4.53 16.45
C VAL A 151 1.54 6.02 16.57
N TYR A 152 0.73 6.85 17.24
CA TYR A 152 -0.64 6.60 17.68
C TYR A 152 -1.63 7.13 16.64
N ALA A 153 -2.76 6.44 16.46
CA ALA A 153 -3.71 6.69 15.38
C ALA A 153 -4.14 8.17 15.31
N HIS A 154 -4.66 8.75 16.39
CA HIS A 154 -5.16 10.14 16.39
C HIS A 154 -4.07 11.22 16.49
N VAL A 155 -2.83 10.86 16.82
CA VAL A 155 -1.73 11.82 17.00
C VAL A 155 -0.83 11.80 15.76
N GLY A 156 0.18 10.92 15.74
CA GLY A 156 1.20 10.96 14.71
C GLY A 156 0.68 10.49 13.36
N CYS A 157 -0.08 9.39 13.36
CA CYS A 157 -0.62 8.81 12.14
C CYS A 157 -1.61 9.77 11.47
N LEU A 158 -2.61 10.27 12.21
CA LEU A 158 -3.60 11.19 11.65
C LEU A 158 -2.98 12.51 11.16
N MET A 159 -2.05 13.10 11.92
CA MET A 159 -1.37 14.33 11.46
C MET A 159 -0.54 14.07 10.19
N THR A 160 0.12 12.92 10.10
CA THR A 160 0.82 12.50 8.89
C THR A 160 -0.14 12.31 7.71
N ALA A 161 -1.29 11.69 7.93
CA ALA A 161 -2.31 11.47 6.90
C ALA A 161 -2.88 12.80 6.35
N VAL A 162 -3.18 13.75 7.23
CA VAL A 162 -3.64 15.10 6.83
C VAL A 162 -2.56 15.84 6.04
N GLU A 163 -1.30 15.72 6.47
CA GLU A 163 -0.20 16.38 5.79
C GLU A 163 0.16 15.72 4.44
N ALA A 164 0.01 14.38 4.34
CA ALA A 164 0.10 13.65 3.08
C ALA A 164 -0.97 14.12 2.09
N PHE A 165 -2.23 14.22 2.53
CA PHE A 165 -3.33 14.72 1.71
C PHE A 165 -3.08 16.15 1.20
N THR A 166 -2.59 17.05 2.06
CA THR A 166 -2.25 18.43 1.68
C THR A 166 -1.07 18.51 0.70
N ARG A 167 -0.30 17.42 0.56
CA ARG A 167 0.80 17.27 -0.40
C ARG A 167 0.39 16.51 -1.67
N ASP A 168 -0.92 16.33 -1.88
CA ASP A 168 -1.47 15.55 -3.00
C ASP A 168 -1.02 14.09 -3.04
N LEU A 169 -0.73 13.50 -1.85
CA LEU A 169 -0.52 12.06 -1.72
C LEU A 169 -1.83 11.36 -1.41
N GLU A 170 -2.16 10.33 -2.20
CA GLU A 170 -3.28 9.42 -1.91
C GLU A 170 -2.92 8.55 -0.69
N ASN A 171 -3.52 8.83 0.46
CA ASN A 171 -3.22 8.14 1.72
C ASN A 171 -4.19 6.98 2.00
N PHE A 172 -3.64 5.86 2.47
CA PHE A 172 -4.35 4.65 2.87
C PHE A 172 -4.08 4.37 4.36
N PHE A 173 -5.08 4.54 5.20
CA PHE A 173 -4.98 4.41 6.65
C PHE A 173 -5.42 3.01 7.08
N VAL A 174 -4.49 2.15 7.50
CA VAL A 174 -4.78 0.73 7.74
C VAL A 174 -5.33 0.52 9.15
N ALA A 175 -6.65 0.34 9.24
CA ALA A 175 -7.43 0.46 10.48
C ALA A 175 -7.06 -0.54 11.58
N ASP A 176 -6.69 -1.76 11.21
CA ASP A 176 -6.24 -2.83 12.10
C ASP A 176 -4.70 -2.95 12.12
N ALA A 177 -3.97 -2.01 11.51
CA ALA A 177 -2.52 -1.85 11.66
C ALA A 177 -2.14 -0.46 12.20
N VAL A 178 -3.10 0.23 12.82
CA VAL A 178 -2.86 1.37 13.70
C VAL A 178 -3.44 1.09 15.07
N ALA A 179 -2.87 1.71 16.11
CA ALA A 179 -3.41 1.63 17.47
C ALA A 179 -3.31 2.98 18.18
N ASP A 180 -4.02 3.11 19.29
CA ASP A 180 -4.20 4.36 20.00
C ASP A 180 -4.34 4.15 21.50
N PHE A 181 -4.42 5.24 22.26
CA PHE A 181 -4.58 5.22 23.71
C PHE A 181 -5.91 4.61 24.17
N THR A 182 -6.94 4.70 23.33
CA THR A 182 -8.27 4.14 23.61
C THR A 182 -8.96 3.77 22.31
N GLU A 183 -9.92 2.84 22.37
CA GLU A 183 -10.80 2.53 21.23
C GLU A 183 -11.50 3.79 20.68
N ARG A 184 -11.92 4.71 21.57
CA ARG A 184 -12.57 5.96 21.18
C ARG A 184 -11.66 6.86 20.34
N HIS A 185 -10.40 7.03 20.74
CA HIS A 185 -9.44 7.82 19.96
C HIS A 185 -9.13 7.15 18.62
N HIS A 186 -8.99 5.82 18.64
CA HIS A 186 -8.80 5.05 17.43
C HIS A 186 -9.96 5.27 16.45
N ARG A 187 -11.20 5.04 16.88
CA ARG A 187 -12.41 5.24 16.07
C ARG A 187 -12.51 6.65 15.51
N MET A 188 -12.27 7.66 16.33
CA MET A 188 -12.27 9.07 15.89
C MET A 188 -11.25 9.32 14.77
N ALA A 189 -10.04 8.76 14.89
CA ALA A 189 -9.01 8.90 13.87
C ALA A 189 -9.45 8.27 12.54
N LEU A 190 -10.08 7.09 12.58
CA LEU A 190 -10.59 6.40 11.39
C LEU A 190 -11.73 7.18 10.73
N GLU A 191 -12.71 7.65 11.52
CA GLU A 191 -13.83 8.44 11.03
C GLU A 191 -13.34 9.73 10.36
N TYR A 192 -12.41 10.45 11.00
CA TYR A 192 -11.81 11.65 10.41
C TYR A 192 -11.07 11.31 9.12
N ALA A 193 -10.20 10.29 9.15
CA ALA A 193 -9.39 9.89 8.01
C ALA A 193 -10.24 9.55 6.79
N ALA A 194 -11.23 8.65 6.94
CA ALA A 194 -12.14 8.24 5.88
C ALA A 194 -12.93 9.41 5.27
N ALA A 195 -13.32 10.36 6.11
CA ALA A 195 -14.16 11.47 5.71
C ALA A 195 -13.38 12.66 5.13
N ARG A 196 -12.07 12.79 5.41
CA ARG A 196 -11.30 14.03 5.14
C ARG A 196 -9.99 13.87 4.40
N CYS A 197 -9.25 12.77 4.54
CA CYS A 197 -7.87 12.73 4.01
C CYS A 197 -7.38 11.36 3.54
N SER A 198 -8.12 10.27 3.72
CA SER A 198 -7.62 8.92 3.47
C SER A 198 -8.71 7.97 2.98
N VAL A 199 -8.27 6.88 2.36
CA VAL A 199 -9.06 5.64 2.29
C VAL A 199 -8.67 4.77 3.50
N VAL A 200 -9.64 4.46 4.36
CA VAL A 200 -9.52 3.53 5.48
C VAL A 200 -9.83 2.11 5.00
N LEU A 201 -8.99 1.15 5.34
CA LEU A 201 -9.10 -0.26 4.94
C LEU A 201 -8.44 -1.18 5.96
N THR A 202 -8.70 -2.49 5.86
CA THR A 202 -8.02 -3.50 6.69
C THR A 202 -6.64 -3.87 6.15
N ALA A 203 -5.79 -4.47 6.97
CA ALA A 203 -4.48 -4.97 6.60
C ALA A 203 -4.62 -6.10 5.58
N ALA A 204 -5.64 -6.95 5.71
CA ALA A 204 -5.95 -7.99 4.73
C ALA A 204 -6.24 -7.40 3.34
N ASP A 205 -7.04 -6.34 3.26
CA ASP A 205 -7.32 -5.62 2.01
C ASP A 205 -6.08 -4.94 1.45
N ALA A 206 -5.30 -4.27 2.31
CA ALA A 206 -4.08 -3.60 1.91
C ALA A 206 -3.04 -4.60 1.37
N VAL A 207 -2.82 -5.73 2.06
CA VAL A 207 -1.94 -6.83 1.60
C VAL A 207 -2.41 -7.35 0.24
N THR A 208 -3.71 -7.64 0.09
CA THR A 208 -4.28 -8.11 -1.17
C THR A 208 -3.95 -7.15 -2.31
N ARG A 209 -4.15 -5.84 -2.10
CA ARG A 209 -3.90 -4.81 -3.13
C ARG A 209 -2.41 -4.57 -3.39
N LEU A 210 -1.55 -4.69 -2.39
CA LEU A 210 -0.09 -4.62 -2.55
C LEU A 210 0.43 -5.77 -3.41
N THR A 211 -0.09 -6.98 -3.19
CA THR A 211 0.34 -8.19 -3.90
C THR A 211 -0.39 -8.44 -5.22
N ALA A 212 -1.43 -7.65 -5.53
CA ALA A 212 -2.18 -7.80 -6.77
C ALA A 212 -1.29 -7.46 -7.96
N LEU A 213 -0.75 -8.49 -8.61
CA LEU A 213 -0.11 -8.36 -9.91
C LEU A 213 -1.15 -7.77 -10.86
N ARG A 214 -0.87 -6.59 -11.44
CA ARG A 214 -1.54 -6.26 -12.69
C ARG A 214 -1.08 -7.31 -13.70
N PRO A 215 -1.99 -7.93 -14.49
CA PRO A 215 -1.57 -8.58 -15.72
C PRO A 215 -0.70 -7.56 -16.46
N ALA A 216 0.51 -7.96 -16.84
CA ALA A 216 1.30 -7.15 -17.76
C ALA A 216 0.36 -6.84 -18.92
N THR A 217 0.05 -5.56 -19.15
CA THR A 217 -0.52 -5.14 -20.42
C THR A 217 0.55 -5.47 -21.43
N ALA A 218 0.47 -6.66 -22.03
CA ALA A 218 1.20 -6.98 -23.22
C ALA A 218 0.82 -5.88 -24.20
N GLN A 219 1.78 -5.01 -24.54
CA GLN A 219 1.58 -4.18 -25.71
C GLN A 219 1.29 -5.14 -26.87
N PRO A 220 0.25 -4.90 -27.68
CA PRO A 220 0.06 -5.69 -28.86
C PRO A 220 1.34 -5.54 -29.69
N VAL A 221 2.10 -6.63 -29.79
CA VAL A 221 3.19 -6.73 -30.74
C VAL A 221 2.51 -6.71 -32.09
N THR A 222 2.52 -5.55 -32.75
CA THR A 222 2.12 -5.42 -34.14
C THR A 222 3.12 -6.24 -34.95
N ALA A 223 2.78 -7.50 -35.24
CA ALA A 223 3.51 -8.27 -36.24
C ALA A 223 3.41 -7.48 -37.56
N GLN A 224 4.55 -7.07 -38.10
CA GLN A 224 4.58 -6.52 -39.45
C GLN A 224 4.08 -7.60 -40.42
N PRO A 225 3.20 -7.27 -41.38
CA PRO A 225 2.78 -8.23 -42.40
C PRO A 225 4.02 -8.66 -43.20
N VAL A 226 4.29 -9.97 -43.21
CA VAL A 226 5.25 -10.54 -44.16
C VAL A 226 4.53 -10.60 -45.50
N THR A 227 4.94 -9.75 -46.44
CA THR A 227 4.44 -9.79 -47.83
C THR A 227 4.97 -11.06 -48.50
N ALA A 228 4.11 -12.07 -48.65
CA ALA A 228 4.41 -13.21 -49.51
C ALA A 228 4.38 -12.76 -50.98
N GLN A 229 5.46 -12.99 -51.73
CA GLN A 229 5.46 -12.77 -53.18
C GLN A 229 4.53 -13.80 -53.86
N PRO A 230 3.73 -13.39 -54.85
CA PRO A 230 2.84 -14.31 -55.54
C PRO A 230 3.67 -15.28 -56.40
N VAL A 231 3.41 -16.58 -56.22
CA VAL A 231 3.94 -17.62 -57.09
C VAL A 231 3.03 -17.71 -58.32
N THR A 232 3.54 -17.37 -59.49
CA THR A 232 2.84 -17.52 -60.76
C THR A 232 2.76 -18.99 -61.15
N ALA A 233 1.58 -19.60 -61.06
CA ALA A 233 1.30 -20.90 -61.66
C ALA A 233 1.07 -20.72 -63.17
N GLN A 234 1.80 -21.49 -64.00
CA GLN A 234 1.55 -21.53 -65.44
C GLN A 234 0.25 -22.29 -65.73
N PRO A 235 -0.56 -21.84 -66.72
CA PRO A 235 -1.81 -22.49 -67.06
C PRO A 235 -1.54 -23.83 -67.76
N VAL A 236 -2.20 -24.89 -67.29
CA VAL A 236 -2.25 -26.20 -67.96
C VAL A 236 -3.43 -26.19 -68.93
N THR A 237 -3.16 -26.31 -70.23
CA THR A 237 -4.18 -26.41 -71.27
C THR A 237 -4.77 -27.82 -71.29
N ALA A 238 -6.05 -27.95 -70.94
CA ALA A 238 -6.81 -29.18 -71.14
C ALA A 238 -7.35 -29.24 -72.58
N GLN A 239 -7.11 -30.35 -73.29
CA GLN A 239 -7.71 -30.58 -74.61
C GLN A 239 -9.18 -31.01 -74.50
N PRO A 240 -10.06 -30.63 -75.46
CA PRO A 240 -11.46 -30.98 -75.41
C PRO A 240 -11.68 -32.45 -75.80
N VAL A 241 -12.52 -33.15 -75.02
CA VAL A 241 -13.05 -34.47 -75.37
C VAL A 241 -14.33 -34.30 -76.17
N THR A 242 -14.36 -34.76 -77.41
CA THR A 242 -15.56 -34.79 -78.26
C THR A 242 -16.44 -35.99 -77.90
N ALA A 243 -17.68 -35.72 -77.48
CA ALA A 243 -18.71 -36.74 -77.29
C ALA A 243 -19.49 -36.96 -78.59
N GLN A 244 -19.60 -38.21 -79.04
CA GLN A 244 -20.48 -38.60 -80.15
C GLN A 244 -21.94 -38.71 -79.69
N PRO A 245 -22.92 -38.34 -80.53
CA PRO A 245 -24.34 -38.47 -80.20
C PRO A 245 -24.80 -39.93 -80.37
N ARG A 246 -25.49 -40.48 -79.36
CA ARG A 246 -26.26 -41.73 -79.50
C ARG A 246 -27.65 -41.40 -80.04
N GLY A 247 -28.03 -42.15 -81.07
CA GLY A 247 -29.25 -41.99 -81.85
C GLY A 247 -30.54 -42.20 -81.05
N ALA A 248 -31.59 -41.59 -81.58
CA ALA A 248 -32.98 -41.74 -81.18
C ALA A 248 -33.48 -43.16 -81.41
N ASP A 249 -34.36 -43.64 -80.53
CA ASP A 249 -35.34 -44.64 -80.93
C ASP A 249 -36.71 -44.30 -80.30
N LEU A 250 -37.70 -44.20 -81.17
CA LEU A 250 -39.11 -43.90 -80.89
C LEU A 250 -39.91 -45.18 -81.16
N ALA A 251 -40.52 -45.76 -80.12
CA ALA A 251 -41.66 -46.66 -80.21
C ALA A 251 -42.36 -46.62 -78.82
N GLY A 252 -43.66 -46.47 -78.64
CA GLY A 252 -44.80 -46.60 -79.53
C GLY A 252 -45.79 -47.60 -78.92
N ARG A 253 -46.93 -47.09 -78.39
CA ARG A 253 -48.20 -47.80 -78.04
C ARG A 253 -48.10 -48.76 -76.83
N ALA A 254 -49.10 -48.93 -75.96
CA ALA A 254 -50.53 -48.58 -75.94
C ALA A 254 -50.97 -48.26 -74.50
#